data_AF-A0A1T1HAE7-F1
#
_entry.id   AF-A0A1T1HAE7-F1
#
_cell.length_a   1.000
_cell.length_b   1.000
_cell.length_c   1.000
_cell.angle_alpha   90.00
_cell.angle_beta   90.00
_cell.angle_gamma   90.00
#
_symmetry.space_group_name_H-M   'P 1'
#
loop_
_entity.id
_entity.type
_entity.pdbx_description
1 polymer ?
#
loop_
_entity_poly.entity_id
_entity_poly.type
_entity_poly.pdbx_seq_one_letter_code
_entity_poly.pdbx_strand_id
1 'polypeptide(L)'
;MAFLIALASGFCLIWLMNRYHKAEDYDLPSDLSDQTADTFNALSSGLSSEFKESREEIQQVKNLLDTAIGQLIDNFTQVHQKTQEQQALTHRITQHMAAGENVDSIFSGFIHDTTETFEVFMDNAVQASKFAMGLVEIMDDMASNIGGIVKLLDEIDDIADQTNLLALNAAIEAARAGDAGRGFAVVADEVRSLSKKTTHFSDQIRGLMTDLHSSFSNADTSIQKISSVDMGFASESKRRIEQVLSQLEQINHESSEALALQSELAVEVEANINLATTGLQFQDMTSQLLDHTDTRLDAIHELMNDLSHLTQKNSAYSSEEVLRHIREKLQATRSKIDSMKHNPVSHGSMDSGDIELF
;
A
#
# COMPACT_ATOMS: atom_id res chain seq x y z
N MET A 1 43.58 25.79 34.39
CA MET A 1 44.28 26.93 35.02
C MET A 1 45.13 26.48 36.22
N ALA A 2 44.57 25.72 37.17
CA ALA A 2 45.33 25.15 38.29
C ALA A 2 46.51 24.26 37.87
N PHE A 3 46.39 23.52 36.76
CA PHE A 3 47.42 22.58 36.28
C PHE A 3 48.68 23.25 35.71
N LEU A 4 48.52 24.28 34.86
CA LEU A 4 49.66 25.07 34.32
C LEU A 4 50.35 25.90 35.42
N ILE A 5 49.59 26.37 36.40
CA ILE A 5 50.14 27.06 37.57
C ILE A 5 50.88 26.07 38.47
N ALA A 6 50.37 24.84 38.65
CA ALA A 6 51.04 23.78 39.40
C ALA A 6 52.37 23.35 38.76
N LEU A 7 52.40 23.18 37.44
CA LEU A 7 53.61 22.90 36.65
C LEU A 7 54.65 24.02 36.78
N ALA A 8 54.23 25.27 36.60
CA ALA A 8 55.12 26.42 36.75
C ALA A 8 55.58 26.64 38.21
N SER A 9 54.73 26.36 39.20
CA SER A 9 55.07 26.46 40.62
C SER A 9 55.99 25.33 41.09
N GLY A 10 55.83 24.12 40.53
CA GLY A 10 56.75 23.02 40.74
C GLY A 10 58.13 23.39 40.22
N PHE A 11 58.21 23.93 39.01
CA PHE A 11 59.47 24.43 38.42
C PHE A 11 60.10 25.55 39.25
N CYS A 12 59.27 26.46 39.79
CA CYS A 12 59.74 27.54 40.65
C CYS A 12 60.30 27.02 41.99
N LEU A 13 59.68 26.00 42.58
CA LEU A 13 60.16 25.32 43.80
C LEU A 13 61.48 24.58 43.57
N ILE A 14 61.56 23.82 42.48
CA ILE A 14 62.76 23.09 42.04
C ILE A 14 63.94 24.04 41.85
N TRP A 15 63.67 25.19 41.22
CA TRP A 15 64.70 26.19 40.97
C TRP A 15 65.07 27.00 42.22
N LEU A 16 64.13 27.28 43.13
CA LEU A 16 64.41 27.93 44.40
C LEU A 16 65.34 27.07 45.27
N MET A 17 65.18 25.74 45.23
CA MET A 17 66.11 24.80 45.85
C MET A 17 67.50 24.84 45.17
N ASN A 18 67.56 24.91 43.84
CA ASN A 18 68.82 25.02 43.09
C ASN A 18 69.52 26.39 43.25
N ARG A 19 68.79 27.46 43.61
CA ARG A 19 69.35 28.77 43.96
C ARG A 19 69.88 28.81 45.38
N TYR A 20 69.25 28.12 46.32
CA TYR A 20 69.75 27.98 47.68
C TYR A 20 71.13 27.31 47.71
N HIS A 21 71.36 26.37 46.78
CA HIS A 21 72.64 25.70 46.52
C HIS A 21 73.81 26.63 46.12
N LYS A 22 73.53 27.84 45.60
CA LYS A 22 74.57 28.81 45.20
C LYS A 22 74.87 29.88 46.27
N ALA A 23 74.06 29.95 47.33
CA ALA A 23 74.12 31.00 48.34
C ALA A 23 74.70 30.51 49.69
N GLU A 24 74.63 29.21 49.99
CA GLU A 24 75.23 28.58 51.15
C GLU A 24 75.93 27.28 50.74
N ASP A 25 77.11 27.03 51.32
CA ASP A 25 78.08 25.96 51.05
C ASP A 25 77.55 24.57 51.49
N TYR A 26 76.35 24.20 51.02
CA TYR A 26 75.71 22.91 51.24
C TYR A 26 75.42 22.25 49.89
N ASP A 27 76.13 21.15 49.63
CA ASP A 27 75.89 20.27 48.49
C ASP A 27 74.49 19.63 48.64
N LEU A 28 73.50 20.13 47.89
CA LEU A 28 72.42 19.26 47.44
C LEU A 28 73.03 18.40 46.33
N PRO A 29 72.88 17.07 46.37
CA PRO A 29 73.56 16.20 45.42
C PRO A 29 73.07 16.51 43.99
N SER A 30 73.99 16.57 43.00
CA SER A 30 73.69 16.78 41.57
C SER A 30 72.57 15.86 41.06
N ASP A 31 72.41 14.72 41.72
CA ASP A 31 71.33 13.74 41.63
C ASP A 31 69.92 14.37 41.66
N LEU A 32 69.64 15.38 42.48
CA LEU A 32 68.31 16.01 42.55
C LEU A 32 67.97 16.85 41.31
N SER A 33 68.95 17.52 40.72
CA SER A 33 68.72 18.32 39.49
C SER A 33 68.47 17.41 38.29
N ASP A 34 69.23 16.32 38.18
CA ASP A 34 69.08 15.33 37.12
C ASP A 34 67.77 14.55 37.28
N GLN A 35 67.44 14.07 38.49
CA GLN A 35 66.15 13.43 38.79
C GLN A 35 64.94 14.34 38.49
N THR A 36 65.10 15.65 38.67
CA THR A 36 64.02 16.59 38.38
C THR A 36 63.87 16.86 36.87
N ALA A 37 64.98 16.94 36.14
CA ALA A 37 64.94 17.02 34.69
C ALA A 37 64.34 15.73 34.09
N ASP A 38 64.69 14.56 34.63
CA ASP A 38 64.17 13.27 34.20
C ASP A 38 62.67 13.12 34.49
N THR A 39 62.21 13.51 35.69
CA THR A 39 60.78 13.50 36.02
C THR A 39 59.97 14.49 35.18
N PHE A 40 60.54 15.67 34.86
CA PHE A 40 59.91 16.62 33.95
C PHE A 40 59.83 16.07 32.52
N ASN A 41 60.91 15.46 32.02
CA ASN A 41 60.94 14.86 30.69
C ASN A 41 59.95 13.69 30.59
N ALA A 42 59.81 12.88 31.66
CA ALA A 42 58.82 11.80 31.75
C ALA A 42 57.38 12.34 31.80
N LEU A 43 57.14 13.43 32.54
CA LEU A 43 55.82 14.08 32.59
C LEU A 43 55.47 14.74 31.25
N SER A 44 56.44 15.42 30.62
CA SER A 44 56.27 16.06 29.32
C SER A 44 56.02 15.03 28.23
N SER A 45 56.72 13.90 28.22
CA SER A 45 56.50 12.83 27.25
C SER A 45 55.15 12.15 27.46
N GLY A 46 54.77 11.88 28.72
CA GLY A 46 53.46 11.34 29.06
C GLY A 46 52.32 12.27 28.64
N LEU A 47 52.37 13.55 29.02
CA LEU A 47 51.35 14.54 28.62
C LEU A 47 51.33 14.76 27.10
N SER A 48 52.48 14.77 26.43
CA SER A 48 52.51 14.87 24.97
C SER A 48 51.85 13.66 24.30
N SER A 49 51.97 12.47 24.87
CA SER A 49 51.25 11.27 24.41
C SER A 49 49.73 11.42 24.64
N GLU A 50 49.30 11.80 25.84
CA GLU A 50 47.88 12.00 26.17
C GLU A 50 47.23 13.08 25.30
N PHE A 51 47.93 14.20 25.03
CA PHE A 51 47.41 15.23 24.11
C PHE A 51 47.31 14.72 22.68
N LYS A 52 48.26 13.90 22.22
CA LYS A 52 48.19 13.29 20.90
C LYS A 52 47.00 12.35 20.79
N GLU A 53 46.79 11.47 21.77
CA GLU A 53 45.64 10.56 21.83
C GLU A 53 44.32 11.34 21.87
N SER A 54 44.21 12.37 22.72
CA SER A 54 43.01 13.22 22.80
C SER A 54 42.71 13.95 21.49
N ARG A 55 43.73 14.39 20.74
CA ARG A 55 43.54 14.96 19.39
C ARG A 55 43.09 13.92 18.38
N GLU A 56 43.65 12.71 18.42
CA GLU A 56 43.20 11.59 17.58
C GLU A 56 41.71 11.25 17.85
N GLU A 57 41.30 11.22 19.12
CA GLU A 57 39.89 11.06 19.52
C GLU A 57 39.00 12.21 19.03
N ILE A 58 39.42 13.47 19.17
CA ILE A 58 38.67 14.64 18.66
C ILE A 58 38.50 14.53 17.14
N GLN A 59 39.54 14.16 16.41
CA GLN A 59 39.46 13.99 14.97
C GLN A 59 38.52 12.83 14.59
N GLN A 60 38.55 11.73 15.34
CA GLN A 60 37.61 10.63 15.17
C GLN A 60 36.16 11.07 15.41
N VAL A 61 35.90 11.83 16.47
CA VAL A 61 34.57 12.38 16.77
C VAL A 61 34.11 13.35 15.68
N LYS A 62 34.98 14.25 15.19
CA LYS A 62 34.67 15.13 14.06
C LYS A 62 34.25 14.34 12.82
N ASN A 63 35.05 13.34 12.43
CA ASN A 63 34.76 12.52 11.26
C ASN A 63 33.44 11.73 11.39
N LEU A 64 33.16 11.18 12.57
CA LEU A 64 31.90 10.48 12.85
C LEU A 64 30.71 11.43 12.77
N LEU A 65 30.85 12.64 13.34
CA LEU A 65 29.82 13.67 13.34
C LEU A 65 29.53 14.16 11.91
N ASP A 66 30.55 14.46 11.12
CA ASP A 66 30.41 14.86 9.70
C ASP A 66 29.72 13.79 8.86
N THR A 67 30.11 12.52 9.05
CA THR A 67 29.51 11.39 8.32
C THR A 67 28.04 11.18 8.71
N ALA A 68 27.74 11.16 10.01
CA ALA A 68 26.39 10.94 10.52
C ALA A 68 25.44 12.05 10.06
N ILE A 69 25.93 13.28 9.99
CA ILE A 69 25.11 14.43 9.61
C ILE A 69 24.91 14.51 8.11
N GLY A 70 25.95 14.22 7.32
CA GLY A 70 25.78 14.03 5.87
C GLY A 70 24.66 13.01 5.57
N GLN A 71 24.67 11.87 6.27
CA GLN A 71 23.62 10.85 6.14
C GLN A 71 22.24 11.37 6.58
N LEU A 72 22.15 12.16 7.65
CA LEU A 72 20.88 12.75 8.10
C LEU A 72 20.32 13.73 7.06
N ILE A 73 21.17 14.59 6.49
CA ILE A 73 20.77 15.54 5.44
C ILE A 73 20.25 14.79 4.20
N ASP A 74 20.96 13.75 3.77
CA ASP A 74 20.53 12.93 2.63
C ASP A 74 19.19 12.24 2.92
N ASN A 75 18.98 11.75 4.14
CA ASN A 75 17.71 11.14 4.55
C ASN A 75 16.57 12.17 4.57
N PHE A 76 16.77 13.34 5.17
CA PHE A 76 15.73 14.39 5.21
C PHE A 76 15.37 14.89 3.82
N THR A 77 16.35 15.05 2.93
CA THR A 77 16.12 15.44 1.53
C THR A 77 15.29 14.38 0.80
N GLN A 78 15.59 13.09 1.00
CA GLN A 78 14.82 11.99 0.43
C GLN A 78 13.39 11.92 0.98
N VAL A 79 13.21 12.08 2.30
CA VAL A 79 11.88 12.09 2.92
C VAL A 79 11.08 13.30 2.41
N HIS A 80 11.69 14.46 2.27
CA HIS A 80 11.05 15.66 1.73
C HIS A 80 10.57 15.43 0.30
N GLN A 81 11.45 14.91 -0.57
CA GLN A 81 11.09 14.58 -1.95
C GLN A 81 9.94 13.56 -2.02
N LYS A 82 10.01 12.48 -1.23
CA LYS A 82 8.95 11.47 -1.18
C LYS A 82 7.63 12.02 -0.67
N THR A 83 7.69 12.94 0.31
CA THR A 83 6.51 13.61 0.86
C THR A 83 5.86 14.51 -0.19
N GLN A 84 6.65 15.24 -0.98
CA GLN A 84 6.14 16.03 -2.10
C GLN A 84 5.52 15.17 -3.21
N GLU A 85 6.19 14.07 -3.60
CA GLU A 85 5.65 13.11 -4.57
C GLU A 85 4.33 12.51 -4.09
N GLN A 86 4.25 12.17 -2.79
CA GLN A 86 3.05 11.66 -2.13
C GLN A 86 1.93 12.71 -2.08
N GLN A 87 2.22 13.96 -1.76
CA GLN A 87 1.24 15.06 -1.80
C GLN A 87 0.73 15.27 -3.22
N ALA A 88 1.59 15.26 -4.24
CA ALA A 88 1.18 15.39 -5.63
C ALA A 88 0.32 14.20 -6.09
N LEU A 89 0.63 12.98 -5.65
CA LEU A 89 -0.22 11.81 -5.91
C LEU A 89 -1.57 11.94 -5.20
N THR A 90 -1.58 12.29 -3.92
CA THR A 90 -2.80 12.51 -3.12
C THR A 90 -3.65 13.59 -3.78
N HIS A 91 -3.06 14.72 -4.15
CA HIS A 91 -3.75 15.79 -4.85
C HIS A 91 -4.30 15.33 -6.20
N ARG A 92 -3.58 14.49 -6.97
CA ARG A 92 -4.14 13.90 -8.21
C ARG A 92 -5.30 12.95 -7.94
N ILE A 93 -5.24 12.12 -6.90
CA ILE A 93 -6.34 11.21 -6.55
C ILE A 93 -7.53 12.03 -6.04
N THR A 94 -7.30 12.95 -5.11
CA THR A 94 -8.31 13.88 -4.62
C THR A 94 -8.85 14.73 -5.75
N GLN A 95 -8.06 15.21 -6.70
CA GLN A 95 -8.53 15.95 -7.87
C GLN A 95 -9.25 15.04 -8.87
N HIS A 96 -8.89 13.77 -9.00
CA HIS A 96 -9.73 12.81 -9.72
C HIS A 96 -11.06 12.58 -9.00
N MET A 97 -11.10 12.61 -7.67
CA MET A 97 -12.32 12.49 -6.87
C MET A 97 -13.11 13.81 -6.77
N ALA A 98 -12.45 14.97 -6.83
CA ALA A 98 -12.95 16.30 -6.49
C ALA A 98 -12.98 17.29 -7.67
N ALA A 99 -12.29 17.03 -8.79
CA ALA A 99 -12.74 17.51 -10.10
C ALA A 99 -13.97 16.66 -10.44
N GLY A 100 -15.13 16.92 -9.85
CA GLY A 100 -15.78 18.22 -9.78
C GLY A 100 -17.12 17.94 -10.44
N GLU A 101 -18.15 17.73 -9.62
CA GLU A 101 -19.48 17.18 -9.97
C GLU A 101 -19.47 15.74 -10.49
N ASN A 102 -18.43 15.31 -11.21
CA ASN A 102 -18.49 14.09 -11.99
C ASN A 102 -18.07 12.80 -11.29
N VAL A 103 -17.21 12.68 -10.26
CA VAL A 103 -16.91 11.31 -9.75
C VAL A 103 -17.96 10.79 -8.79
N ASP A 104 -18.50 11.60 -7.88
CA ASP A 104 -19.71 11.19 -7.18
C ASP A 104 -20.90 11.07 -8.15
N SER A 105 -21.00 11.85 -9.24
CA SER A 105 -22.07 11.64 -10.24
C SER A 105 -21.78 10.56 -11.29
N ILE A 106 -20.53 10.16 -11.53
CA ILE A 106 -20.13 9.06 -12.43
C ILE A 106 -20.24 7.78 -11.64
N PHE A 107 -19.85 7.79 -10.37
CA PHE A 107 -20.07 6.66 -9.49
C PHE A 107 -21.55 6.53 -9.20
N SER A 108 -22.22 7.55 -8.65
CA SER A 108 -23.68 7.51 -8.47
C SER A 108 -24.42 7.32 -9.79
N GLY A 109 -23.92 7.86 -10.90
CA GLY A 109 -24.47 7.63 -12.24
C GLY A 109 -24.25 6.21 -12.72
N PHE A 110 -23.09 5.61 -12.49
CA PHE A 110 -22.82 4.20 -12.77
C PHE A 110 -23.70 3.29 -11.91
N ILE A 111 -23.82 3.58 -10.61
CA ILE A 111 -24.72 2.89 -9.68
C ILE A 111 -26.17 3.02 -10.18
N HIS A 112 -26.59 4.23 -10.58
CA HIS A 112 -27.93 4.52 -11.09
C HIS A 112 -28.20 3.81 -12.42
N ASP A 113 -27.37 3.99 -13.43
CA ASP A 113 -27.46 3.36 -14.75
C ASP A 113 -27.44 1.83 -14.63
N THR A 114 -26.60 1.29 -13.75
CA THR A 114 -26.55 -0.15 -13.46
C THR A 114 -27.85 -0.61 -12.81
N THR A 115 -28.37 0.15 -11.84
CA THR A 115 -29.63 -0.17 -11.15
C THR A 115 -30.80 -0.10 -12.14
N GLU A 116 -30.91 0.95 -12.94
CA GLU A 116 -31.95 1.13 -13.96
C GLU A 116 -31.89 0.02 -15.02
N THR A 117 -30.72 -0.24 -15.59
CA THR A 117 -30.54 -1.32 -16.58
C THR A 117 -30.93 -2.67 -15.98
N PHE A 118 -30.59 -2.89 -14.70
CA PHE A 118 -30.94 -4.12 -14.02
C PHE A 118 -32.44 -4.22 -13.72
N GLU A 119 -33.11 -3.12 -13.34
CA GLU A 119 -34.56 -3.07 -13.18
C GLU A 119 -35.28 -3.41 -14.49
N VAL A 120 -34.83 -2.85 -15.62
CA VAL A 120 -35.35 -3.18 -16.95
C VAL A 120 -35.12 -4.66 -17.28
N PHE A 121 -33.93 -5.20 -16.99
CA PHE A 121 -33.63 -6.61 -17.19
C PHE A 121 -34.53 -7.52 -16.33
N MET A 122 -34.79 -7.13 -15.08
CA MET A 122 -35.68 -7.85 -14.17
C MET A 122 -37.14 -7.80 -14.63
N ASP A 123 -37.64 -6.66 -15.10
CA ASP A 123 -39.00 -6.58 -15.65
C ASP A 123 -39.13 -7.48 -16.88
N ASN A 124 -38.14 -7.46 -17.78
CA ASN A 124 -38.11 -8.35 -18.94
C ASN A 124 -38.10 -9.84 -18.56
N ALA A 125 -37.35 -10.22 -17.52
CA ALA A 125 -37.34 -11.60 -17.02
C ALA A 125 -38.71 -12.00 -16.42
N VAL A 126 -39.34 -11.11 -15.65
CA VAL A 126 -40.69 -11.32 -15.12
C VAL A 126 -41.71 -11.46 -16.24
N GLN A 127 -41.62 -10.62 -17.29
CA GLN A 127 -42.52 -10.71 -18.45
C GLN A 127 -42.31 -11.98 -19.26
N ALA A 128 -41.05 -12.39 -19.48
CA ALA A 128 -40.72 -13.66 -20.14
C ALA A 128 -41.32 -14.86 -19.38
N SER A 129 -41.21 -14.85 -18.05
CA SER A 129 -41.82 -15.86 -17.19
C SER A 129 -43.35 -15.89 -17.31
N LYS A 130 -44.03 -14.72 -17.29
CA LYS A 130 -45.49 -14.64 -17.52
C LYS A 130 -45.89 -15.16 -18.90
N PHE A 131 -45.13 -14.83 -19.94
CA PHE A 131 -45.39 -15.32 -21.30
C PHE A 131 -45.22 -16.84 -21.39
N ALA A 132 -44.18 -17.38 -20.75
CA ALA A 132 -43.98 -18.82 -20.64
C ALA A 132 -45.17 -19.51 -19.93
N MET A 133 -45.68 -18.95 -18.83
CA MET A 133 -46.87 -19.47 -18.16
C MET A 133 -48.11 -19.47 -19.06
N GLY A 134 -48.34 -18.40 -19.83
CA GLY A 134 -49.45 -18.35 -20.78
C GLY A 134 -49.32 -19.37 -21.92
N LEU A 135 -48.09 -19.68 -22.35
CA LEU A 135 -47.86 -20.75 -23.32
C LEU A 135 -48.19 -22.13 -22.74
N VAL A 136 -47.90 -22.40 -21.46
CA VAL A 136 -48.29 -23.68 -20.83
C VAL A 136 -49.81 -23.89 -20.90
N GLU A 137 -50.60 -22.86 -20.61
CA GLU A 137 -52.07 -22.93 -20.69
C GLU A 137 -52.54 -23.27 -22.11
N ILE A 138 -51.95 -22.65 -23.13
CA ILE A 138 -52.24 -22.96 -24.54
C ILE A 138 -51.84 -24.40 -24.89
N MET A 139 -50.71 -24.89 -24.40
CA MET A 139 -50.26 -26.27 -24.65
C MET A 139 -51.19 -27.30 -24.02
N ASP A 140 -51.68 -27.05 -22.81
CA ASP A 140 -52.67 -27.89 -22.13
C ASP A 140 -53.99 -27.96 -22.92
N ASP A 141 -54.47 -26.81 -23.41
CA ASP A 141 -55.66 -26.74 -24.27
C ASP A 141 -55.46 -27.51 -25.59
N MET A 142 -54.29 -27.39 -26.22
CA MET A 142 -53.98 -28.13 -27.44
C MET A 142 -53.90 -29.65 -27.19
N ALA A 143 -53.31 -30.08 -26.08
CA ALA A 143 -53.27 -31.48 -25.70
C ALA A 143 -54.68 -32.04 -25.47
N SER A 144 -55.56 -31.28 -24.83
CA SER A 144 -56.98 -31.62 -24.64
C SER A 144 -57.72 -31.77 -25.98
N ASN A 145 -57.52 -30.82 -26.91
CA ASN A 145 -58.12 -30.85 -28.24
C ASN A 145 -57.66 -32.07 -29.05
N ILE A 146 -56.38 -32.44 -29.00
CA ILE A 146 -55.88 -33.67 -29.63
C ILE A 146 -56.57 -34.90 -29.03
N GLY A 147 -56.70 -34.97 -27.70
CA GLY A 147 -57.43 -36.05 -27.04
C GLY A 147 -58.89 -36.15 -27.49
N GLY A 148 -59.54 -35.01 -27.76
CA GLY A 148 -60.88 -34.95 -28.35
C GLY A 148 -60.93 -35.50 -29.78
N ILE A 149 -59.96 -35.14 -30.62
CA ILE A 149 -59.87 -35.65 -32.00
C ILE A 149 -59.66 -37.17 -32.01
N VAL A 150 -58.80 -37.70 -31.14
CA VAL A 150 -58.57 -39.15 -31.04
C VAL A 150 -59.86 -39.90 -30.72
N LYS A 151 -60.71 -39.37 -29.81
CA LYS A 151 -62.02 -39.96 -29.53
C LYS A 151 -62.96 -39.94 -30.73
N LEU A 152 -62.96 -38.84 -31.50
CA LEU A 152 -63.76 -38.78 -32.73
C LEU A 152 -63.27 -39.80 -33.78
N LEU A 153 -61.97 -40.06 -33.84
CA LEU A 153 -61.42 -41.13 -34.70
C LEU A 153 -61.89 -42.52 -34.24
N ASP A 154 -61.97 -42.77 -32.93
CA ASP A 154 -62.55 -44.02 -32.40
C ASP A 154 -64.01 -44.19 -32.86
N GLU A 155 -64.82 -43.13 -32.81
CA GLU A 155 -66.20 -43.16 -33.30
C GLU A 155 -66.28 -43.39 -34.82
N ILE A 156 -65.37 -42.81 -35.60
CA ILE A 156 -65.30 -43.02 -37.06
C ILE A 156 -64.93 -44.47 -37.38
N ASP A 157 -64.00 -45.06 -36.63
CA ASP A 157 -63.60 -46.46 -36.78
C ASP A 157 -64.78 -47.39 -36.48
N ASP A 158 -65.55 -47.11 -35.41
CA ASP A 158 -66.78 -47.85 -35.09
C ASP A 158 -67.83 -47.75 -36.22
N ILE A 159 -68.01 -46.57 -36.82
CA ILE A 159 -68.92 -46.37 -37.97
C ILE A 159 -68.40 -47.12 -39.20
N ALA A 160 -67.10 -47.09 -39.47
CA ALA A 160 -66.49 -47.78 -40.60
C ALA A 160 -66.65 -49.30 -40.46
N ASP A 161 -66.46 -49.84 -39.26
CA ASP A 161 -66.64 -51.26 -38.96
C ASP A 161 -68.11 -51.69 -39.08
N GLN A 162 -69.05 -50.89 -38.58
CA GLN A 162 -70.49 -51.12 -38.77
C GLN A 162 -70.87 -51.09 -40.25
N THR A 163 -70.34 -50.14 -41.02
CA THR A 163 -70.60 -50.01 -42.46
C THR A 163 -70.01 -51.19 -43.24
N ASN A 164 -68.82 -51.65 -42.86
CA ASN A 164 -68.18 -52.84 -43.40
C ASN A 164 -68.99 -54.11 -43.12
N LEU A 165 -69.58 -54.24 -41.91
CA LEU A 165 -70.48 -55.33 -41.56
C LEU A 165 -71.80 -55.28 -42.34
N LEU A 166 -72.39 -54.10 -42.50
CA LEU A 166 -73.60 -53.90 -43.31
C LEU A 166 -73.35 -54.26 -44.78
N ALA A 167 -72.21 -53.82 -45.34
CA ALA A 167 -71.79 -54.15 -46.69
C ALA A 167 -71.55 -55.65 -46.87
N LEU A 168 -70.95 -56.31 -45.87
CA LEU A 168 -70.79 -57.76 -45.88
C LEU A 168 -72.13 -58.49 -45.91
N ASN A 169 -73.09 -58.07 -45.08
CA ASN A 169 -74.44 -58.65 -45.07
C ASN A 169 -75.15 -58.42 -46.42
N ALA A 170 -75.00 -57.24 -47.02
CA ALA A 170 -75.55 -56.93 -48.34
C ALA A 170 -74.90 -57.77 -49.45
N ALA A 171 -73.59 -58.01 -49.39
CA ALA A 171 -72.88 -58.87 -50.33
C ALA A 171 -73.35 -60.34 -50.23
N ILE A 172 -73.58 -60.84 -49.00
CA ILE A 172 -74.13 -62.17 -48.75
C ILE A 172 -75.54 -62.29 -49.35
N GLU A 173 -76.42 -61.31 -49.12
CA GLU A 173 -77.79 -61.36 -49.62
C GLU A 173 -77.85 -61.17 -51.15
N ALA A 174 -76.96 -60.35 -51.72
CA ALA A 174 -76.79 -60.23 -53.17
C ALA A 174 -76.33 -61.55 -53.81
N ALA A 175 -75.42 -62.29 -53.18
CA ALA A 175 -75.02 -63.63 -53.63
C ALA A 175 -76.19 -64.63 -53.54
N ARG A 176 -77.04 -64.49 -52.51
CA ARG A 176 -78.23 -65.33 -52.28
C ARG A 176 -79.33 -65.11 -53.33
N ALA A 177 -79.46 -63.89 -53.85
CA ALA A 177 -80.38 -63.54 -54.93
C ALA A 177 -79.91 -63.98 -56.34
N GLY A 178 -78.71 -64.55 -56.48
CA GLY A 178 -78.18 -65.07 -57.74
C GLY A 178 -78.04 -63.98 -58.82
N ASP A 179 -78.55 -64.25 -60.03
CA ASP A 179 -78.41 -63.33 -61.18
C ASP A 179 -79.11 -61.98 -60.97
N ALA A 180 -80.20 -61.95 -60.18
CA ALA A 180 -80.92 -60.72 -59.85
C ALA A 180 -80.15 -59.81 -58.88
N GLY A 181 -79.17 -60.37 -58.14
CA GLY A 181 -78.38 -59.65 -57.12
C GLY A 181 -77.06 -59.05 -57.62
N ARG A 182 -76.64 -59.31 -58.87
CA ARG A 182 -75.32 -58.87 -59.38
C ARG A 182 -75.04 -57.38 -59.23
N GLY A 183 -76.04 -56.52 -59.45
CA GLY A 183 -75.90 -55.07 -59.27
C GLY A 183 -75.66 -54.69 -57.80
N PHE A 184 -76.36 -55.34 -56.88
CA PHE A 184 -76.20 -55.12 -55.43
C PHE A 184 -74.86 -55.64 -54.91
N ALA A 185 -74.33 -56.74 -55.47
CA ALA A 185 -73.02 -57.27 -55.10
C ALA A 185 -71.89 -56.26 -55.39
N VAL A 186 -71.93 -55.60 -56.55
CA VAL A 186 -70.93 -54.56 -56.91
C VAL A 186 -71.00 -53.37 -55.97
N VAL A 187 -72.22 -52.92 -55.62
CA VAL A 187 -72.39 -51.82 -54.66
C VAL A 187 -71.90 -52.23 -53.27
N ALA A 188 -72.20 -53.44 -52.82
CA ALA A 188 -71.77 -53.93 -51.52
C ALA A 188 -70.23 -54.03 -51.43
N ASP A 189 -69.55 -54.51 -52.47
CA ASP A 189 -68.08 -54.54 -52.52
C ASP A 189 -67.47 -53.14 -52.52
N GLU A 190 -68.08 -52.17 -53.21
CA GLU A 190 -67.62 -50.77 -53.21
C GLU A 190 -67.79 -50.13 -51.82
N VAL A 191 -68.93 -50.34 -51.14
CA VAL A 191 -69.16 -49.85 -49.77
C VAL A 191 -68.17 -50.50 -48.79
N ARG A 192 -67.86 -51.79 -48.97
CA ARG A 192 -66.86 -52.51 -48.17
C ARG A 192 -65.45 -51.95 -48.37
N SER A 193 -65.09 -51.68 -49.62
CA SER A 193 -63.82 -51.04 -50.00
C SER A 193 -63.71 -49.64 -49.39
N LEU A 194 -64.78 -48.85 -49.45
CA LEU A 194 -64.84 -47.51 -48.88
C LEU A 194 -64.68 -47.53 -47.36
N SER A 195 -65.35 -48.45 -46.67
CA SER A 195 -65.24 -48.63 -45.22
C SER A 195 -63.80 -48.95 -44.79
N LYS A 196 -63.13 -49.87 -45.49
CA LYS A 196 -61.71 -50.18 -45.23
C LYS A 196 -60.78 -49.00 -45.48
N LYS A 197 -61.05 -48.20 -46.53
CA LYS A 197 -60.30 -46.96 -46.78
C LYS A 197 -60.51 -45.94 -45.67
N THR A 198 -61.73 -45.84 -45.12
CA THR A 198 -62.03 -44.98 -43.97
C THR A 198 -61.18 -45.35 -42.76
N THR A 199 -61.18 -46.63 -42.34
CA THR A 199 -60.33 -47.10 -41.23
C THR A 199 -58.85 -46.81 -41.48
N HIS A 200 -58.36 -47.05 -42.70
CA HIS A 200 -56.97 -46.75 -43.04
C HIS A 200 -56.64 -45.25 -42.92
N PHE A 201 -57.55 -44.36 -43.32
CA PHE A 201 -57.37 -42.92 -43.15
C PHE A 201 -57.44 -42.52 -41.67
N SER A 202 -58.35 -43.10 -40.88
CA SER A 202 -58.39 -42.88 -39.43
C SER A 202 -57.06 -43.24 -38.76
N ASP A 203 -56.48 -44.39 -39.11
CA ASP A 203 -55.16 -44.82 -38.60
C ASP A 203 -54.05 -43.82 -38.95
N GLN A 204 -54.03 -43.32 -40.20
CA GLN A 204 -53.08 -42.30 -40.62
C GLN A 204 -53.24 -41.00 -39.83
N ILE A 205 -54.48 -40.54 -39.60
CA ILE A 205 -54.75 -39.34 -38.80
C ILE A 205 -54.33 -39.57 -37.34
N ARG A 206 -54.58 -40.77 -36.79
CA ARG A 206 -54.19 -41.14 -35.42
C ARG A 206 -52.66 -41.09 -35.24
N GLY A 207 -51.91 -41.55 -36.24
CA GLY A 207 -50.45 -41.41 -36.28
C GLY A 207 -50.01 -39.94 -36.21
N LEU A 208 -50.56 -39.08 -37.06
CA LEU A 208 -50.27 -37.64 -37.06
C LEU A 208 -50.63 -36.96 -35.73
N MET A 209 -51.75 -37.34 -35.12
CA MET A 209 -52.18 -36.82 -33.82
C MET A 209 -51.23 -37.24 -32.69
N THR A 210 -50.68 -38.46 -32.75
CA THR A 210 -49.69 -38.94 -31.79
C THR A 210 -48.38 -38.15 -31.90
N ASP A 211 -47.91 -37.90 -33.12
CA ASP A 211 -46.71 -37.10 -33.37
C ASP A 211 -46.87 -35.66 -32.87
N LEU A 212 -48.04 -35.05 -33.13
CA LEU A 212 -48.41 -33.73 -32.60
C LEU A 212 -48.42 -33.70 -31.07
N HIS A 213 -49.01 -34.72 -30.43
CA HIS A 213 -49.02 -34.81 -28.97
C HIS A 213 -47.60 -34.86 -28.38
N SER A 214 -46.71 -35.66 -28.98
CA SER A 214 -45.30 -35.71 -28.54
C SER A 214 -44.59 -34.37 -28.71
N SER A 215 -44.87 -33.66 -29.80
CA SER A 215 -44.30 -32.35 -30.08
C SER A 215 -44.73 -31.31 -29.04
N PHE A 216 -46.00 -31.34 -28.64
CA PHE A 216 -46.50 -30.47 -27.57
C PHE A 216 -45.93 -30.81 -26.19
N SER A 217 -45.79 -32.10 -25.86
CA SER A 217 -45.14 -32.50 -24.60
C SER A 217 -43.67 -32.04 -24.51
N ASN A 218 -42.94 -32.10 -25.63
CA ASN A 218 -41.57 -31.57 -25.71
C ASN A 218 -41.53 -30.04 -25.58
N ALA A 219 -42.49 -29.33 -26.18
CA ALA A 219 -42.63 -27.89 -26.05
C ALA A 219 -42.94 -27.48 -24.60
N ASP A 220 -43.90 -28.15 -23.94
CA ASP A 220 -44.26 -27.94 -22.53
C ASP A 220 -43.04 -28.10 -21.61
N THR A 221 -42.29 -29.20 -21.77
CA THR A 221 -41.07 -29.44 -20.98
C THR A 221 -40.02 -28.33 -21.17
N SER A 222 -39.91 -27.79 -22.39
CA SER A 222 -38.98 -26.70 -22.71
C SER A 222 -39.43 -25.37 -22.09
N ILE A 223 -40.73 -25.09 -22.11
CA ILE A 223 -41.33 -23.89 -21.51
C ILE A 223 -41.22 -23.94 -19.97
N GLN A 224 -41.43 -25.10 -19.35
CA GLN A 224 -41.27 -25.27 -17.90
C GLN A 224 -39.83 -24.99 -17.42
N LYS A 225 -38.82 -25.34 -18.23
CA LYS A 225 -37.42 -24.99 -17.94
C LYS A 225 -37.16 -23.49 -17.99
N ILE A 226 -37.84 -22.75 -18.86
CA ILE A 226 -37.73 -21.29 -18.93
C ILE A 226 -38.40 -20.66 -17.68
N SER A 227 -39.61 -21.10 -17.35
CA SER A 227 -40.38 -20.60 -16.21
C SER A 227 -39.68 -20.81 -14.85
N SER A 228 -39.10 -21.99 -14.62
CA SER A 228 -38.47 -22.34 -13.34
C SER A 228 -37.10 -21.68 -13.10
N VAL A 229 -36.42 -21.21 -14.16
CA VAL A 229 -35.08 -20.62 -14.06
C VAL A 229 -35.13 -19.11 -13.80
N ASP A 230 -36.22 -18.41 -14.10
CA ASP A 230 -36.20 -16.95 -14.16
C ASP A 230 -36.38 -16.21 -12.82
N MET A 231 -37.34 -16.59 -11.95
CA MET A 231 -37.68 -15.71 -10.80
C MET A 231 -36.69 -15.77 -9.62
N GLY A 232 -36.25 -16.98 -9.25
CA GLY A 232 -35.31 -17.14 -8.13
C GLY A 232 -33.92 -16.59 -8.45
N PHE A 233 -33.46 -16.83 -9.68
CA PHE A 233 -32.17 -16.31 -10.17
C PHE A 233 -32.18 -14.79 -10.31
N ALA A 234 -33.26 -14.22 -10.87
CA ALA A 234 -33.47 -12.78 -10.96
C ALA A 234 -33.40 -12.11 -9.57
N SER A 235 -34.18 -12.61 -8.60
CA SER A 235 -34.23 -12.03 -7.26
C SER A 235 -32.89 -12.13 -6.51
N GLU A 236 -32.17 -13.25 -6.61
CA GLU A 236 -30.87 -13.38 -5.96
C GLU A 236 -29.80 -12.51 -6.64
N SER A 237 -29.87 -12.38 -7.97
CA SER A 237 -28.98 -11.50 -8.71
C SER A 237 -29.21 -10.02 -8.35
N LYS A 238 -30.47 -9.60 -8.19
CA LYS A 238 -30.83 -8.27 -7.68
C LYS A 238 -30.19 -8.01 -6.31
N ARG A 239 -30.39 -8.94 -5.37
CA ARG A 239 -29.84 -8.83 -4.01
C ARG A 239 -28.32 -8.73 -4.01
N ARG A 240 -27.64 -9.52 -4.85
CA ARG A 240 -26.17 -9.47 -5.00
C ARG A 240 -25.70 -8.13 -5.54
N ILE A 241 -26.39 -7.56 -6.51
CA ILE A 241 -26.04 -6.25 -7.05
C ILE A 241 -26.24 -5.18 -5.98
N GLU A 242 -27.38 -5.13 -5.29
CA GLU A 242 -27.61 -4.19 -4.19
C GLU A 242 -26.49 -4.26 -3.13
N GLN A 243 -26.02 -5.46 -2.80
CA GLN A 243 -24.89 -5.65 -1.89
C GLN A 243 -23.58 -5.09 -2.46
N VAL A 244 -23.27 -5.34 -3.73
CA VAL A 244 -22.06 -4.82 -4.38
C VAL A 244 -22.09 -3.30 -4.46
N LEU A 245 -23.22 -2.70 -4.82
CA LEU A 245 -23.39 -1.25 -4.90
C LEU A 245 -23.19 -0.60 -3.53
N SER A 246 -23.76 -1.18 -2.46
CA SER A 246 -23.57 -0.69 -1.09
C SER A 246 -22.10 -0.80 -0.61
N GLN A 247 -21.41 -1.90 -0.92
CA GLN A 247 -19.98 -2.05 -0.60
C GLN A 247 -19.13 -1.01 -1.35
N LEU A 248 -19.50 -0.74 -2.60
CA LEU A 248 -18.85 0.23 -3.45
C LEU A 248 -18.97 1.66 -2.87
N GLU A 249 -20.16 2.06 -2.41
CA GLU A 249 -20.36 3.34 -1.71
C GLU A 249 -19.50 3.45 -0.45
N GLN A 250 -19.43 2.38 0.35
CA GLN A 250 -18.60 2.34 1.54
C GLN A 250 -17.11 2.53 1.22
N ILE A 251 -16.60 1.84 0.19
CA ILE A 251 -15.20 1.98 -0.26
C ILE A 251 -14.90 3.41 -0.70
N ASN A 252 -15.83 4.07 -1.41
CA ASN A 252 -15.64 5.46 -1.84
C ASN A 252 -15.54 6.42 -0.64
N HIS A 253 -16.36 6.20 0.38
CA HIS A 253 -16.32 6.98 1.63
C HIS A 253 -15.02 6.77 2.39
N GLU A 254 -14.63 5.52 2.63
CA GLU A 254 -13.37 5.16 3.32
C GLU A 254 -12.14 5.69 2.56
N SER A 255 -12.16 5.62 1.22
CA SER A 255 -11.08 6.18 0.39
C SER A 255 -10.97 7.69 0.54
N SER A 256 -12.09 8.41 0.63
CA SER A 256 -12.10 9.86 0.84
C SER A 256 -11.51 10.24 2.20
N GLU A 257 -11.91 9.54 3.26
CA GLU A 257 -11.39 9.74 4.61
C GLU A 257 -9.88 9.44 4.69
N ALA A 258 -9.45 8.32 4.10
CA ALA A 258 -8.05 7.94 4.05
C ALA A 258 -7.18 8.98 3.34
N LEU A 259 -7.67 9.58 2.24
CA LEU A 259 -6.94 10.63 1.53
C LEU A 259 -6.84 11.92 2.34
N ALA A 260 -7.90 12.28 3.09
CA ALA A 260 -7.86 13.43 3.98
C ALA A 260 -6.80 13.25 5.08
N LEU A 261 -6.79 12.09 5.74
CA LEU A 261 -5.78 11.73 6.74
C LEU A 261 -4.36 11.72 6.16
N GLN A 262 -4.21 11.19 4.95
CA GLN A 262 -2.92 11.16 4.25
C GLN A 262 -2.36 12.57 3.98
N SER A 263 -3.24 13.52 3.66
CA SER A 263 -2.87 14.92 3.46
C SER A 263 -2.40 15.57 4.76
N GLU A 264 -3.09 15.30 5.87
CA GLU A 264 -2.72 15.80 7.20
C GLU A 264 -1.34 15.27 7.64
N LEU A 265 -1.13 13.96 7.53
CA LEU A 265 0.15 13.32 7.86
C LEU A 265 1.31 13.86 7.01
N ALA A 266 1.06 14.17 5.73
CA ALA A 266 2.10 14.74 4.87
C ALA A 266 2.56 16.13 5.36
N VAL A 267 1.62 16.97 5.82
CA VAL A 267 1.93 18.29 6.42
C VAL A 267 2.71 18.12 7.72
N GLU A 268 2.34 17.16 8.56
CA GLU A 268 3.06 16.87 9.81
C GLU A 268 4.49 16.39 9.55
N VAL A 269 4.69 15.51 8.57
CA VAL A 269 6.02 15.05 8.15
C VAL A 269 6.87 16.24 7.65
N GLU A 270 6.30 17.13 6.84
CA GLU A 270 6.99 18.32 6.36
C GLU A 270 7.43 19.24 7.51
N ALA A 271 6.55 19.48 8.49
CA ALA A 271 6.88 20.23 9.69
C ALA A 271 8.02 19.59 10.49
N ASN A 272 8.00 18.26 10.65
CA ASN A 272 9.05 17.50 11.34
C ASN A 272 10.40 17.58 10.60
N ILE A 273 10.42 17.55 9.27
CA ILE A 273 11.64 17.74 8.48
C ILE A 273 12.21 19.14 8.67
N ASN A 274 11.35 20.16 8.67
CA ASN A 274 11.78 21.54 8.89
C ASN A 274 12.41 21.72 10.27
N LEU A 275 11.77 21.18 11.33
CA LEU A 275 12.33 21.16 12.68
C LEU A 275 13.67 20.43 12.76
N ALA A 276 13.79 19.29 12.08
CA ALA A 276 15.04 18.53 12.05
C ALA A 276 16.16 19.28 11.31
N THR A 277 15.83 20.05 10.27
CA THR A 277 16.77 20.90 9.55
C THR A 277 17.23 22.06 10.42
N THR A 278 16.36 22.68 11.23
CA THR A 278 16.78 23.64 12.26
C THR A 278 17.71 22.99 13.29
N GLY A 279 17.46 21.72 13.65
CA GLY A 279 18.33 20.92 14.51
C GLY A 279 19.75 20.73 13.97
N LEU A 280 19.98 20.82 12.66
CA LEU A 280 21.33 20.79 12.09
C LEU A 280 22.20 21.97 12.54
N GLN A 281 21.63 23.08 13.02
CA GLN A 281 22.43 24.16 13.60
C GLN A 281 23.23 23.72 14.84
N PHE A 282 22.78 22.69 15.56
CA PHE A 282 23.57 22.09 16.65
C PHE A 282 24.85 21.41 16.15
N GLN A 283 24.88 20.94 14.90
CA GLN A 283 26.10 20.44 14.28
C GLN A 283 27.17 21.50 14.26
N ASP A 284 26.89 22.63 13.60
CA ASP A 284 27.89 23.65 13.30
C ASP A 284 28.53 24.14 14.59
N MET A 285 27.70 24.31 15.61
CA MET A 285 28.11 24.64 16.97
C MET A 285 29.01 23.56 17.60
N THR A 286 28.66 22.29 17.46
CA THR A 286 29.47 21.17 18.00
C THR A 286 30.80 21.03 17.27
N SER A 287 30.80 21.17 15.94
CA SER A 287 32.01 21.13 15.11
C SER A 287 32.96 22.28 15.45
N GLN A 288 32.43 23.50 15.64
CA GLN A 288 33.20 24.65 16.13
C GLN A 288 33.80 24.42 17.52
N LEU A 289 33.04 23.86 18.46
CA LEU A 289 33.55 23.53 19.80
C LEU A 289 34.68 22.49 19.75
N LEU A 290 34.57 21.47 18.89
CA LEU A 290 35.63 20.49 18.67
C LEU A 290 36.87 21.14 18.04
N ASP A 291 36.70 22.08 17.11
CA ASP A 291 37.80 22.80 16.48
C ASP A 291 38.57 23.71 17.45
N HIS A 292 37.82 24.39 18.32
CA HIS A 292 38.43 25.15 19.42
C HIS A 292 39.16 24.25 20.42
N THR A 293 38.62 23.06 20.70
CA THR A 293 39.26 22.12 21.62
C THR A 293 40.55 21.58 21.01
N ASP A 294 40.55 21.19 19.73
CA ASP A 294 41.75 20.76 19.00
C ASP A 294 42.83 21.85 19.00
N THR A 295 42.46 23.09 18.65
CA THR A 295 43.39 24.23 18.63
C THR A 295 43.99 24.53 20.00
N ARG A 296 43.21 24.35 21.08
CA ARG A 296 43.70 24.53 22.46
C ARG A 296 44.66 23.42 22.87
N LEU A 297 44.36 22.17 22.53
CA LEU A 297 45.27 21.04 22.77
C LEU A 297 46.58 21.25 22.01
N ASP A 298 46.52 21.75 20.78
CA ASP A 298 47.71 22.10 20.00
C ASP A 298 48.58 23.17 20.65
N ALA A 299 47.96 24.25 21.14
CA ALA A 299 48.69 25.30 21.84
C ALA A 299 49.37 24.80 23.13
N ILE A 300 48.76 23.83 23.83
CA ILE A 300 49.34 23.21 25.03
C ILE A 300 50.44 22.22 24.65
N HIS A 301 50.26 21.43 23.60
CA HIS A 301 51.28 20.50 23.10
C HIS A 301 52.54 21.24 22.61
N GLU A 302 52.36 22.34 21.85
CA GLU A 302 53.45 23.23 21.41
C GLU A 302 54.23 23.78 22.61
N LEU A 303 53.52 24.24 23.65
CA LEU A 303 54.14 24.69 24.90
C LEU A 303 54.91 23.58 25.62
N MET A 304 54.38 22.35 25.70
CA MET A 304 55.09 21.23 26.34
C MET A 304 56.38 20.88 25.60
N ASN A 305 56.34 20.83 24.26
CA ASN A 305 57.53 20.59 23.45
C ASN A 305 58.57 21.71 23.62
N ASP A 306 58.14 22.98 23.62
CA ASP A 306 59.02 24.11 23.87
C ASP A 306 59.70 24.05 25.26
N LEU A 307 58.96 23.67 26.30
CA LEU A 307 59.50 23.53 27.65
C LEU A 307 60.47 22.34 27.76
N SER A 308 60.18 21.21 27.13
CA SER A 308 61.06 20.03 27.05
C SER A 308 62.39 20.32 26.33
N HIS A 309 62.34 21.10 25.25
CA HIS A 309 63.55 21.54 24.56
C HIS A 309 64.42 22.48 25.40
N LEU A 310 63.81 23.32 26.24
CA LEU A 310 64.52 24.21 27.15
C LEU A 310 65.20 23.45 28.30
N THR A 311 64.63 22.34 28.77
CA THR A 311 65.23 21.50 29.83
C THR A 311 66.35 20.60 29.32
N GLN A 312 66.31 20.14 28.06
CA GLN A 312 67.40 19.35 27.46
C GLN A 312 68.64 20.18 27.11
N LYS A 313 68.50 21.48 26.85
CA LYS A 313 69.59 22.36 26.39
C LYS A 313 70.32 23.04 27.55
N ASN A 314 70.85 22.24 28.48
CA ASN A 314 71.39 22.69 29.77
C ASN A 314 72.78 23.39 29.72
N SER A 315 73.28 23.80 28.56
CA SER A 315 74.70 24.21 28.40
C SER A 315 74.99 25.62 27.87
N ALA A 316 73.97 26.43 27.51
CA ALA A 316 74.22 27.72 26.83
C ALA A 316 73.50 28.96 27.39
N TYR A 317 72.54 28.81 28.30
CA TYR A 317 71.76 29.95 28.82
C TYR A 317 71.99 30.13 30.32
N SER A 318 72.00 31.39 30.77
CA SER A 318 71.94 31.68 32.20
C SER A 318 70.57 31.30 32.76
N SER A 319 70.51 30.91 34.04
CA SER A 319 69.26 30.47 34.67
C SER A 319 68.16 31.54 34.65
N GLU A 320 68.54 32.81 34.58
CA GLU A 320 67.61 33.94 34.47
C GLU A 320 67.00 34.05 33.07
N GLU A 321 67.78 33.75 32.02
CA GLU A 321 67.27 33.72 30.64
C GLU A 321 66.29 32.57 30.42
N VAL A 322 66.54 31.38 30.96
CA VAL A 322 65.61 30.24 30.84
C VAL A 322 64.25 30.57 31.47
N LEU A 323 64.23 31.14 32.67
CA LEU A 323 62.98 31.57 33.32
C LEU A 323 62.26 32.68 32.56
N ARG A 324 63.01 33.60 31.95
CA ARG A 324 62.43 34.64 31.09
C ARG A 324 61.73 34.01 29.88
N HIS A 325 62.37 33.09 29.17
CA HIS A 325 61.78 32.41 28.01
C HIS A 325 60.57 31.56 28.39
N ILE A 326 60.62 30.82 29.50
CA ILE A 326 59.48 30.03 30.00
C ILE A 326 58.29 30.94 30.31
N ARG A 327 58.52 32.07 31.00
CA ARG A 327 57.47 33.03 31.33
C ARG A 327 56.87 33.65 30.06
N GLU A 328 57.70 34.02 29.09
CA GLU A 328 57.27 34.55 27.79
C GLU A 328 56.40 33.53 27.03
N LYS A 329 56.84 32.27 26.94
CA LYS A 329 56.10 31.18 26.30
C LYS A 329 54.78 30.87 27.00
N LEU A 330 54.76 30.75 28.32
CA LEU A 330 53.54 30.57 29.11
C LEU A 330 52.55 31.72 28.91
N GLN A 331 53.03 32.96 28.89
CA GLN A 331 52.18 34.14 28.68
C GLN A 331 51.62 34.21 27.26
N ALA A 332 52.43 33.85 26.25
CA ALA A 332 52.00 33.77 24.86
C ALA A 332 50.93 32.69 24.65
N THR A 333 51.16 31.47 25.13
CA THR A 333 50.18 30.36 25.06
C THR A 333 48.90 30.71 25.81
N ARG A 334 49.00 31.32 26.99
CA ARG A 334 47.83 31.78 27.75
C ARG A 334 47.01 32.81 26.98
N SER A 335 47.68 33.80 26.38
CA SER A 335 47.00 34.83 25.58
C SER A 335 46.30 34.23 24.36
N LYS A 336 46.93 33.25 23.70
CA LYS A 336 46.36 32.48 22.57
C LYS A 336 45.13 31.65 22.99
N ILE A 337 45.14 31.04 24.18
CA ILE A 337 43.99 30.28 24.69
C ILE A 337 42.86 31.19 25.19
N ASP A 338 43.19 32.31 25.83
CA ASP A 338 42.19 33.25 26.37
C ASP A 338 41.49 34.06 25.26
N SER A 339 42.16 34.33 24.13
CA SER A 339 41.51 34.92 22.95
C SER A 339 40.48 33.98 22.32
N MET A 340 40.68 32.66 22.44
CA MET A 340 39.75 31.61 21.96
C MET A 340 38.57 31.35 22.92
N LYS A 341 38.42 32.10 24.02
CA LYS A 341 37.28 31.97 24.95
C LYS A 341 36.13 32.93 24.67
N HIS A 342 36.35 34.00 23.92
CA HIS A 342 35.37 35.06 23.76
C HIS A 342 34.61 34.94 22.41
N ASN A 343 33.44 34.27 22.48
CA ASN A 343 32.25 34.32 21.60
C ASN A 343 32.27 33.59 20.22
N PRO A 344 31.13 33.03 19.69
CA PRO A 344 29.72 33.16 20.11
C PRO A 344 28.94 31.84 20.22
N VAL A 345 28.70 31.37 21.45
CA VAL A 345 27.59 30.42 21.70
C VAL A 345 26.69 30.90 22.85
N SER A 346 27.00 32.06 23.44
CA SER A 346 26.14 32.67 24.45
C SER A 346 25.14 33.61 23.78
N HIS A 347 23.86 33.39 24.14
CA HIS A 347 22.62 34.08 23.74
C HIS A 347 21.97 33.46 22.49
N GLY A 348 20.85 32.73 22.53
CA GLY A 348 19.79 32.64 23.52
C GLY A 348 18.46 33.05 22.90
N SER A 349 17.83 32.14 22.15
CA SER A 349 16.38 31.94 22.11
C SER A 349 16.11 30.59 21.45
N MET A 350 16.16 29.55 22.27
CA MET A 350 15.40 28.32 22.02
C MET A 350 13.93 28.66 22.30
N ASP A 351 13.34 29.53 21.47
CA ASP A 351 11.90 29.67 21.41
C ASP A 351 11.44 28.92 20.17
N SER A 352 10.96 27.71 20.38
CA SER A 352 10.35 26.84 19.39
C SER A 352 8.93 27.31 19.05
N GLY A 353 8.72 28.63 18.93
CA GLY A 353 7.42 29.22 19.20
C GLY A 353 7.08 30.47 18.42
N ASP A 354 7.66 30.68 17.22
CA ASP A 354 7.06 31.48 16.15
C ASP A 354 7.96 31.45 14.91
N ILE A 355 7.64 30.58 13.96
CA ILE A 355 8.10 30.74 12.58
C ILE A 355 6.85 31.10 11.79
N GLU A 356 6.70 32.39 11.48
CA GLU A 356 5.68 32.90 10.57
C GLU A 356 5.80 32.16 9.23
N LEU A 357 4.71 31.46 8.85
CA LEU A 357 4.49 30.94 7.51
C LEU A 357 4.43 32.12 6.52
N PHE A 358 5.25 32.06 5.47
CA PHE A 358 4.99 32.72 4.20
C PHE A 358 4.79 31.68 3.10
#